data_AF-A0A4W3JNJ9-F1
#
_entry.id   AF-A0A4W3JNJ9-F1
#
_cell.length_a   1.000
_cell.length_b   1.000
_cell.length_c   1.000
_cell.angle_alpha   90.00
_cell.angle_beta   90.00
_cell.angle_gamma   90.00
#
_symmetry.space_group_name_H-M   'P 1'
#
loop_
_entity.id
_entity.type
_entity.pdbx_description
1 polymer ?
#
loop_
_entity_poly.entity_id
_entity_poly.type
_entity_poly.pdbx_seq_one_letter_code
_entity_poly.pdbx_strand_id
1 'polypeptide(L)'
;KMTNLLLFLVLEGLLLGSVWSKETCPRFRPLPGIELRSLTCKASALTTDPHSNILNDKVGQLMEWGSRRAVVRMNGDKFRRYVKAPPRNYSMIVMFTALQPQRQCTVCKQVDEEYQILANSWRYSSSFTNRLFFAMVDFDEGSDVFHQLNMNSAPTFMHFPPKGKPKRADTYELQVRGFAAEQIGRWIADRTDINVRVIRPPNYAGPLMLGFLLAVIAGLLYLRRNNLDFLHNKNGWAFVALCFVLAMTSGQMWNHIRGPPYAHKNPHNGQVSYIHGSSQAQFVAETHIVILLNAAITLGMVLLHEAATSNMEIGKRRILCVAGLGLVVFFFSLMLSIFRAKYHGYPYSFLIS
;
A
#
# COMPACT_ATOMS: atom_id res chain seq x y z
N LYS A 1 21.27 -34.82 9.64
CA LYS A 1 22.18 -33.80 9.06
C LYS A 1 21.62 -33.08 7.80
N MET A 2 20.30 -33.08 7.56
CA MET A 2 19.64 -32.25 6.51
C MET A 2 18.73 -31.15 7.07
N THR A 3 18.49 -31.13 8.39
CA THR A 3 17.60 -30.17 9.07
C THR A 3 18.22 -28.79 9.29
N ASN A 4 19.57 -28.68 9.25
CA ASN A 4 20.25 -27.38 9.38
C ASN A 4 20.35 -26.60 8.06
N LEU A 5 20.21 -27.26 6.90
CA LEU A 5 20.36 -26.59 5.61
C LEU A 5 19.11 -25.77 5.23
N LEU A 6 17.92 -26.25 5.61
CA LEU A 6 16.66 -25.54 5.39
C LEU A 6 16.48 -24.35 6.34
N LEU A 7 16.99 -24.46 7.58
CA LEU A 7 16.98 -23.36 8.55
C LEU A 7 17.96 -22.24 8.14
N PHE A 8 19.08 -22.60 7.50
CA PHE A 8 20.04 -21.64 6.93
C PHE A 8 19.45 -20.90 5.72
N LEU A 9 18.76 -21.61 4.81
CA LEU A 9 18.14 -20.99 3.63
C LEU A 9 16.95 -20.06 3.97
N VAL A 10 16.21 -20.33 5.04
CA VAL A 10 15.10 -19.48 5.50
C VAL A 10 15.60 -18.25 6.28
N LEU A 11 16.76 -18.32 6.92
CA LEU A 11 17.37 -17.16 7.58
C LEU A 11 18.14 -16.25 6.61
N GLU A 12 18.77 -16.77 5.56
CA GLU A 12 19.52 -15.94 4.59
C GLU A 12 18.61 -15.20 3.60
N GLY A 13 17.40 -15.69 3.33
CA GLY A 13 16.44 -15.03 2.43
C GLY A 13 15.73 -13.80 3.01
N LEU A 14 15.75 -13.61 4.34
CA LEU A 14 15.10 -12.48 5.02
C LEU A 14 16.04 -11.34 5.43
N LEU A 15 17.36 -11.50 5.27
CA LEU A 15 18.36 -10.57 5.80
C LEU A 15 19.16 -9.79 4.73
N LEU A 16 18.95 -10.05 3.44
CA LEU A 16 19.64 -9.37 2.34
C LEU A 16 18.75 -8.31 1.70
N GLY A 17 18.58 -7.18 2.37
CA GLY A 17 17.82 -6.06 1.82
C GLY A 17 18.20 -4.66 2.32
N SER A 18 19.26 -4.49 3.12
CA SER A 18 19.57 -3.16 3.65
C SER A 18 20.97 -3.00 4.26
N VAL A 19 22.04 -3.10 3.46
CA VAL A 19 23.31 -2.41 3.79
C VAL A 19 24.02 -1.94 2.51
N TRP A 20 24.04 -0.63 2.30
CA TRP A 20 25.13 0.27 1.85
C TRP A 20 24.47 1.66 1.65
N SER A 21 24.93 2.78 2.22
CA SER A 21 26.28 3.32 2.17
C SER A 21 26.54 4.34 3.29
N LYS A 22 27.81 4.39 3.73
CA LYS A 22 28.50 5.46 4.49
C LYS A 22 28.43 6.80 3.71
N GLU A 23 28.59 8.00 4.27
CA GLU A 23 29.84 8.54 4.85
C GLU A 23 29.65 9.81 5.73
N THR A 24 30.66 9.94 6.59
CA THR A 24 31.18 11.01 7.47
C THR A 24 31.14 12.48 7.00
N CYS A 25 30.98 13.42 7.96
CA CYS A 25 31.91 14.53 8.33
C CYS A 25 31.25 15.55 9.31
N PRO A 26 31.97 16.53 9.90
CA PRO A 26 32.91 16.45 11.02
C PRO A 26 32.40 17.17 12.29
N ARG A 27 33.08 16.90 13.41
CA ARG A 27 32.86 17.54 14.73
C ARG A 27 33.75 18.80 14.83
N PHE A 28 33.14 19.99 14.88
CA PHE A 28 33.82 21.25 15.23
C PHE A 28 33.56 21.58 16.71
N ARG A 29 34.64 21.83 17.48
CA ARG A 29 34.59 22.45 18.82
C ARG A 29 34.35 23.96 18.70
N PRO A 30 33.84 24.60 19.76
CA PRO A 30 34.61 25.72 20.31
C PRO A 30 34.58 25.82 21.85
N LEU A 31 35.66 26.38 22.40
CA LEU A 31 35.79 27.05 23.70
C LEU A 31 36.78 28.22 23.45
N PRO A 32 36.87 29.26 24.31
CA PRO A 32 35.83 30.02 25.02
C PRO A 32 36.06 31.57 24.92
N GLY A 33 35.06 32.35 25.32
CA GLY A 33 35.22 33.72 25.85
C GLY A 33 35.38 34.90 24.87
N ILE A 34 34.47 35.88 24.96
CA ILE A 34 34.71 37.34 25.00
C ILE A 34 33.36 38.03 25.31
N GLU A 35 33.48 39.13 26.05
CA GLU A 35 32.49 39.84 26.87
C GLU A 35 31.23 40.39 26.19
N LEU A 36 30.21 40.51 27.05
CA LEU A 36 29.10 41.46 26.94
C LEU A 36 29.60 42.88 26.61
N ARG A 37 29.19 43.41 25.44
CA ARG A 37 28.96 44.84 25.28
C ARG A 37 27.62 45.09 24.59
N SER A 38 26.71 45.64 25.41
CA SER A 38 25.74 46.67 25.07
C SER A 38 25.54 46.96 23.58
N LEU A 39 24.39 46.53 23.05
CA LEU A 39 23.74 47.19 21.92
C LEU A 39 22.25 47.26 22.22
N THR A 40 21.91 48.42 22.79
CA THR A 40 20.60 49.05 22.85
C THR A 40 19.55 48.47 21.89
N CYS A 41 18.49 47.90 22.47
CA CYS A 41 17.21 47.72 21.78
C CYS A 41 16.68 49.09 21.35
N LYS A 42 16.92 49.48 20.09
CA LYS A 42 16.03 50.41 19.40
C LYS A 42 14.75 49.65 19.11
N ALA A 43 13.76 49.82 19.99
CA ALA A 43 12.37 49.52 19.69
C ALA A 43 11.94 50.38 18.49
N SER A 44 12.08 49.84 17.28
CA SER A 44 11.31 50.34 16.16
C SER A 44 9.88 49.87 16.37
N ALA A 45 9.01 50.80 16.77
CA ALA A 45 7.58 50.63 16.62
C ALA A 45 7.31 50.34 15.14
N LEU A 46 7.08 49.06 14.83
CA LEU A 46 6.66 48.62 13.52
C LEU A 46 5.23 49.12 13.34
N THR A 47 5.08 50.21 12.59
CA THR A 47 3.79 50.60 12.00
C THR A 47 3.30 49.41 11.18
N THR A 48 2.39 48.62 11.75
CA THR A 48 1.87 47.43 11.09
C THR A 48 0.93 47.86 10.00
N ASP A 49 1.37 47.73 8.75
CA ASP A 49 0.47 47.83 7.60
C ASP A 49 -0.71 46.87 7.81
N PRO A 50 -1.96 47.26 7.53
CA PRO A 50 -3.12 46.37 7.71
C PRO A 50 -2.98 45.05 6.94
N HIS A 51 -2.28 45.07 5.80
CA HIS A 51 -1.94 43.85 5.04
C HIS A 51 -0.96 42.92 5.76
N SER A 52 -0.05 43.45 6.58
CA SER A 52 0.91 42.65 7.34
C SER A 52 0.25 41.90 8.50
N ASN A 53 -0.73 42.54 9.17
CA ASN A 53 -1.53 41.91 10.22
C ASN A 53 -2.38 40.74 9.68
N ILE A 54 -3.08 40.95 8.55
CA ILE A 54 -3.88 39.89 7.91
C ILE A 54 -3.00 38.70 7.48
N LEU A 55 -1.78 38.97 6.99
CA LEU A 55 -0.85 37.92 6.59
C LEU A 55 -0.39 37.08 7.80
N ASN A 56 0.00 37.75 8.89
CA ASN A 56 0.43 37.10 10.11
C ASN A 56 -0.68 36.24 10.72
N ASP A 57 -1.92 36.73 10.71
CA ASP A 57 -3.09 35.96 11.17
C ASP A 57 -3.30 34.70 10.32
N LYS A 58 -3.21 34.82 8.99
CA LYS A 58 -3.32 33.66 8.09
C LYS A 58 -2.24 32.62 8.34
N VAL A 59 -0.99 33.05 8.49
CA VAL A 59 0.15 32.16 8.75
C VAL A 59 0.02 31.53 10.13
N GLY A 60 -0.37 32.30 11.16
CA GLY A 60 -0.60 31.80 12.51
C GLY A 60 -1.66 30.69 12.55
N GLN A 61 -2.78 30.90 11.86
CA GLN A 61 -3.84 29.88 11.76
C GLN A 61 -3.40 28.63 10.99
N LEU A 62 -2.64 28.78 9.89
CA LEU A 62 -2.10 27.65 9.15
C LEU A 62 -1.09 26.85 9.99
N MET A 63 -0.27 27.53 10.80
CA MET A 63 0.65 26.90 11.74
C MET A 63 -0.10 26.16 12.86
N GLU A 64 -1.18 26.73 13.38
CA GLU A 64 -2.03 26.06 14.36
C GLU A 64 -2.68 24.80 13.78
N TRP A 65 -3.20 24.86 12.56
CA TRP A 65 -3.76 23.68 11.91
C TRP A 65 -2.69 22.65 11.57
N GLY A 66 -1.53 23.10 11.10
CA GLY A 66 -0.36 22.26 10.82
C GLY A 66 0.18 21.54 12.07
N SER A 67 0.02 22.13 13.25
CA SER A 67 0.37 21.50 14.53
C SER A 67 -0.64 20.43 14.97
N ARG A 68 -1.89 20.50 14.52
CA ARG A 68 -2.90 19.46 14.79
C ARG A 68 -2.88 18.34 13.77
N ARG A 69 -2.72 18.66 12.48
CA ARG A 69 -2.70 17.69 11.37
C ARG A 69 -1.65 18.10 10.35
N ALA A 70 -0.89 17.14 9.83
CA ALA A 70 0.13 17.43 8.81
C ALA A 70 -0.46 17.92 7.48
N VAL A 71 -1.64 17.41 7.10
CA VAL A 71 -2.41 17.86 5.94
C VAL A 71 -3.67 18.60 6.40
N VAL A 72 -3.84 19.84 5.94
CA VAL A 72 -5.00 20.68 6.26
C VAL A 72 -6.14 20.37 5.30
N ARG A 73 -7.28 19.88 5.81
CA ARG A 73 -8.51 19.73 5.03
C ARG A 73 -9.17 21.08 4.77
N MET A 74 -9.44 21.37 3.50
CA MET A 74 -10.00 22.63 3.03
C MET A 74 -11.30 22.42 2.27
N ASN A 75 -12.32 23.21 2.62
CA ASN A 75 -13.54 23.39 1.83
C ASN A 75 -13.33 24.54 0.82
N GLY A 76 -14.31 24.78 -0.04
CA GLY A 76 -14.26 25.88 -1.03
C GLY A 76 -13.92 27.26 -0.44
N ASP A 77 -14.50 27.62 0.71
CA ASP A 77 -14.23 28.91 1.37
C ASP A 77 -12.81 29.02 1.95
N LYS A 78 -12.34 27.94 2.59
CA LYS A 78 -10.97 27.88 3.12
C LYS A 78 -9.96 27.96 1.98
N PHE A 79 -10.22 27.24 0.89
CA PHE A 79 -9.38 27.29 -0.30
C PHE A 79 -9.30 28.71 -0.87
N ARG A 80 -10.44 29.39 -1.01
CA ARG A 80 -10.45 30.80 -1.45
C ARG A 80 -9.65 31.72 -0.51
N ARG A 81 -9.80 31.59 0.80
CA ARG A 81 -9.19 32.48 1.80
C ARG A 81 -7.68 32.30 1.97
N TYR A 82 -7.20 31.05 2.04
CA TYR A 82 -5.80 30.73 2.33
C TYR A 82 -4.98 30.40 1.07
N VAL A 83 -5.60 29.85 0.02
CA VAL A 83 -4.87 29.46 -1.21
C VAL A 83 -4.97 30.51 -2.30
N LYS A 84 -6.15 31.11 -2.53
CA LYS A 84 -6.34 32.09 -3.63
C LYS A 84 -6.20 33.56 -3.22
N ALA A 85 -6.70 33.96 -2.06
CA ALA A 85 -6.74 35.36 -1.67
C ALA A 85 -5.36 35.87 -1.23
N PRO A 86 -4.88 37.01 -1.76
CA PRO A 86 -3.70 37.70 -1.22
C PRO A 86 -4.02 38.27 0.19
N PRO A 87 -3.01 38.68 0.98
CA PRO A 87 -1.57 38.48 0.79
C PRO A 87 -1.12 37.05 1.16
N ARG A 88 -0.03 36.56 0.53
CA ARG A 88 0.61 35.27 0.83
C ARG A 88 2.14 35.38 0.76
N ASN A 89 2.83 34.78 1.72
CA ASN A 89 4.29 34.62 1.77
C ASN A 89 4.71 33.14 1.88
N TYR A 90 3.77 32.23 1.66
CA TYR A 90 3.96 30.79 1.71
C TYR A 90 3.50 30.13 0.40
N SER A 91 4.13 29.02 0.07
CA SER A 91 3.71 28.07 -0.94
C SER A 91 2.72 27.07 -0.33
N MET A 92 1.67 26.76 -1.09
CA MET A 92 0.69 25.74 -0.71
C MET A 92 0.75 24.59 -1.70
N ILE A 93 0.94 23.38 -1.21
CA ILE A 93 0.77 22.16 -1.99
C ILE A 93 -0.64 21.65 -1.70
N VAL A 94 -1.45 21.51 -2.75
CA VAL A 94 -2.84 21.09 -2.62
C VAL A 94 -3.04 19.78 -3.36
N MET A 95 -3.55 18.78 -2.65
CA MET A 95 -4.06 17.54 -3.23
C MET A 95 -5.56 17.67 -3.46
N PHE A 96 -5.98 17.53 -4.71
CA PHE A 96 -7.39 17.39 -5.07
C PHE A 96 -7.71 15.90 -5.12
N THR A 97 -8.67 15.46 -4.30
CA THR A 97 -8.99 14.04 -4.12
C THR A 97 -10.49 13.79 -4.03
N ALA A 98 -10.88 12.52 -4.03
CA ALA A 98 -12.26 12.06 -3.83
C ALA A 98 -12.22 10.79 -2.95
N LEU A 99 -12.11 10.99 -1.64
CA LEU A 99 -11.94 9.90 -0.66
C LEU A 99 -13.27 9.33 -0.17
N GLN A 100 -14.40 9.98 -0.47
CA GLN A 100 -15.70 9.52 -0.01
C GLN A 100 -16.02 8.11 -0.54
N PRO A 101 -16.46 7.15 0.31
CA PRO A 101 -16.69 5.76 -0.11
C PRO A 101 -17.68 5.60 -1.27
N GLN A 102 -18.60 6.54 -1.42
CA GLN A 102 -19.57 6.58 -2.51
C GLN A 102 -18.92 6.69 -3.90
N ARG A 103 -17.71 7.28 -3.98
CA ARG A 103 -16.96 7.48 -5.23
C ARG A 103 -16.07 6.28 -5.61
N GLN A 104 -15.84 5.35 -4.69
CA GLN A 104 -15.04 4.13 -4.90
C GLN A 104 -13.65 4.36 -5.55
N CYS A 105 -13.01 5.51 -5.30
CA CYS A 105 -11.70 5.82 -5.88
C CYS A 105 -10.55 5.13 -5.12
N THR A 106 -10.09 3.99 -5.61
CA THR A 106 -8.99 3.22 -5.00
C THR A 106 -7.64 3.95 -5.11
N VAL A 107 -7.37 4.59 -6.25
CA VAL A 107 -6.15 5.37 -6.49
C VAL A 107 -6.06 6.55 -5.52
N CYS A 108 -7.18 7.24 -5.28
CA CYS A 108 -7.24 8.38 -4.35
C CYS A 108 -6.80 7.99 -2.94
N LYS A 109 -7.17 6.78 -2.48
CA LYS A 109 -6.79 6.28 -1.16
C LYS A 109 -5.28 5.99 -1.06
N GLN A 110 -4.72 5.32 -2.06
CA GLN A 110 -3.28 5.03 -2.09
C GLN A 110 -2.44 6.30 -2.17
N VAL A 111 -2.91 7.28 -2.94
CA VAL A 111 -2.23 8.58 -3.09
C VAL A 111 -2.33 9.42 -1.81
N ASP A 112 -3.46 9.38 -1.11
CA ASP A 112 -3.62 10.04 0.20
C ASP A 112 -2.63 9.47 1.22
N GLU A 113 -2.45 8.14 1.29
CA GLU A 113 -1.47 7.51 2.18
C GLU A 113 -0.04 8.02 1.94
N GLU A 114 0.40 8.09 0.68
CA GLU A 114 1.73 8.63 0.33
C GLU A 114 1.84 10.14 0.61
N TYR A 115 0.77 10.90 0.36
CA TYR A 115 0.75 12.33 0.64
C TYR A 115 0.81 12.64 2.15
N GLN A 116 0.14 11.84 2.97
CA GLN A 116 0.24 11.92 4.43
C GLN A 116 1.66 11.61 4.91
N ILE A 117 2.34 10.61 4.35
CA ILE A 117 3.73 10.30 4.69
C ILE A 117 4.64 11.49 4.37
N LEU A 118 4.48 12.10 3.20
CA LEU A 118 5.23 13.29 2.80
C LEU A 118 5.00 14.47 3.75
N ALA A 119 3.74 14.79 4.05
CA ALA A 119 3.40 15.91 4.92
C ALA A 119 3.88 15.70 6.36
N ASN A 120 3.77 14.47 6.89
CA ASN A 120 4.31 14.13 8.20
C ASN A 120 5.84 14.23 8.21
N SER A 121 6.51 13.77 7.15
CA SER A 121 7.97 13.89 7.02
C SER A 121 8.41 15.36 7.04
N TRP A 122 7.67 16.25 6.39
CA TRP A 122 7.93 17.70 6.47
C TRP A 122 7.73 18.25 7.87
N ARG A 123 6.64 17.86 8.54
CA ARG A 123 6.32 18.30 9.91
C ARG A 123 7.41 17.94 10.92
N TYR A 124 8.04 16.77 10.78
CA TYR A 124 9.11 16.31 11.67
C TYR A 124 10.52 16.63 11.15
N SER A 125 10.65 17.31 10.01
CA SER A 125 11.94 17.67 9.44
C SER A 125 12.62 18.78 10.26
N SER A 126 13.93 18.68 10.42
CA SER A 126 14.76 19.75 10.98
C SER A 126 14.78 21.01 10.12
N SER A 127 14.42 20.89 8.84
CA SER A 127 14.34 22.01 7.88
C SER A 127 12.94 22.63 7.80
N PHE A 128 12.06 22.32 8.75
CA PHE A 128 10.68 22.83 8.76
C PHE A 128 10.64 24.36 8.79
N THR A 129 9.82 24.95 7.92
CA THR A 129 9.59 26.40 7.83
C THR A 129 8.11 26.71 7.66
N ASN A 130 7.70 27.92 8.06
CA ASN A 130 6.35 28.46 7.86
C ASN A 130 6.08 28.94 6.42
N ARG A 131 6.89 28.51 5.44
CA ARG A 131 6.78 28.89 4.03
C ARG A 131 6.17 27.81 3.15
N LEU A 132 5.97 26.61 3.67
CA LEU A 132 5.41 25.48 2.93
C LEU A 132 4.32 24.80 3.76
N PHE A 133 3.12 24.74 3.20
CA PHE A 133 1.97 24.08 3.82
C PHE A 133 1.36 23.04 2.89
N PHE A 134 0.85 21.96 3.48
CA PHE A 134 0.17 20.88 2.78
C PHE A 134 -1.33 20.93 3.07
N ALA A 135 -2.11 20.91 2.00
CA ALA A 135 -3.56 20.92 2.07
C ALA A 135 -4.16 19.85 1.18
N MET A 136 -5.41 19.50 1.47
CA MET A 136 -6.23 18.63 0.62
C MET A 136 -7.63 19.23 0.47
N VAL A 137 -8.22 19.04 -0.71
CA VAL A 137 -9.60 19.40 -1.02
C VAL A 137 -10.28 18.16 -1.57
N ASP A 138 -11.33 17.71 -0.88
CA ASP A 138 -12.17 16.62 -1.36
C ASP A 138 -13.24 17.15 -2.33
N PHE A 139 -13.56 16.39 -3.37
CA PHE A 139 -14.60 16.75 -4.35
C PHE A 139 -15.96 16.99 -3.70
N ASP A 140 -16.35 16.19 -2.71
CA ASP A 140 -17.67 16.33 -2.08
C ASP A 140 -17.71 17.53 -1.09
N GLU A 141 -16.56 18.00 -0.58
CA GLU A 141 -16.45 19.19 0.29
C GLU A 141 -16.20 20.50 -0.47
N GLY A 142 -15.78 20.44 -1.73
CA GLY A 142 -15.29 21.59 -2.50
C GLY A 142 -15.47 21.45 -4.01
N SER A 143 -16.61 20.91 -4.46
CA SER A 143 -16.91 20.70 -5.89
C SER A 143 -16.79 21.98 -6.73
N ASP A 144 -17.12 23.13 -6.13
CA ASP A 144 -16.94 24.47 -6.69
C ASP A 144 -15.48 24.77 -7.08
N VAL A 145 -14.51 24.31 -6.29
CA VAL A 145 -13.08 24.47 -6.58
C VAL A 145 -12.66 23.61 -7.77
N PHE A 146 -13.19 22.39 -7.88
CA PHE A 146 -12.92 21.50 -9.01
C PHE A 146 -13.43 22.09 -10.32
N HIS A 147 -14.67 22.62 -10.32
CA HIS A 147 -15.23 23.33 -11.46
C HIS A 147 -14.43 24.59 -11.80
N GLN A 148 -14.02 25.37 -10.80
CA GLN A 148 -13.25 26.59 -11.02
C GLN A 148 -11.85 26.34 -11.62
N LEU A 149 -11.27 25.16 -11.38
CA LEU A 149 -9.97 24.76 -11.91
C LEU A 149 -10.09 23.86 -13.16
N ASN A 150 -11.30 23.62 -13.67
CA ASN A 150 -11.58 22.71 -14.79
C ASN A 150 -10.96 21.32 -14.62
N MET A 151 -11.04 20.76 -13.40
CA MET A 151 -10.55 19.41 -13.11
C MET A 151 -11.70 18.41 -13.19
N ASN A 152 -11.56 17.45 -14.12
CA ASN A 152 -12.55 16.39 -14.34
C ASN A 152 -12.15 15.05 -13.70
N SER A 153 -10.96 14.97 -13.10
CA SER A 153 -10.39 13.74 -12.54
C SER A 153 -9.63 14.00 -11.24
N ALA A 154 -9.68 13.02 -10.35
CA ALA A 154 -8.90 12.96 -9.12
C ALA A 154 -8.07 11.66 -9.09
N PRO A 155 -6.92 11.60 -8.40
CA PRO A 155 -6.29 12.68 -7.64
C PRO A 155 -5.33 13.55 -8.50
N THR A 156 -5.23 14.84 -8.17
CA THR A 156 -4.31 15.80 -8.83
C THR A 156 -3.57 16.63 -7.78
N PHE A 157 -2.26 16.86 -7.96
CA PHE A 157 -1.49 17.76 -7.10
C PHE A 157 -1.17 19.06 -7.83
N MET A 158 -1.37 20.18 -7.14
CA MET A 158 -0.96 21.49 -7.63
C MET A 158 -0.19 22.29 -6.57
N HIS A 159 0.83 22.99 -7.01
CA HIS A 159 1.56 23.97 -6.22
C HIS A 159 0.99 25.37 -6.49
N PHE A 160 0.62 26.07 -5.43
CA PHE A 160 0.22 27.46 -5.49
C PHE A 160 1.36 28.33 -4.94
N PRO A 161 2.07 29.08 -5.79
CA PRO A 161 3.16 29.94 -5.33
C PRO A 161 2.61 31.11 -4.48
N PRO A 162 3.47 31.72 -3.63
CA PRO A 162 3.09 32.86 -2.81
C PRO A 162 2.67 34.07 -3.66
N LYS A 163 3.26 34.23 -4.85
CA LYS A 163 2.97 35.31 -5.78
C LYS A 163 2.60 34.75 -7.15
N GLY A 164 1.59 35.34 -7.77
CA GLY A 164 1.13 34.99 -9.12
C GLY A 164 0.19 33.78 -9.17
N LYS A 165 -0.11 33.36 -10.39
CA LYS A 165 -0.92 32.16 -10.69
C LYS A 165 0.01 30.94 -10.87
N PRO A 166 -0.48 29.73 -10.59
CA PRO A 166 0.26 28.49 -10.89
C PRO A 166 0.63 28.42 -12.37
N LYS A 167 1.87 28.02 -12.66
CA LYS A 167 2.37 27.70 -14.00
C LYS A 167 2.03 26.24 -14.35
N ARG A 168 2.20 25.85 -15.61
CA ARG A 168 1.97 24.45 -16.05
C ARG A 168 2.78 23.42 -15.26
N ALA A 169 4.04 23.73 -14.96
CA ALA A 169 4.93 22.88 -14.16
C ALA A 169 4.57 22.84 -12.66
N ASP A 170 3.66 23.71 -12.19
CA ASP A 170 3.07 23.62 -10.86
C ASP A 170 1.92 22.61 -10.77
N THR A 171 1.59 21.91 -11.86
CA THR A 171 0.70 20.75 -11.83
C THR A 171 1.55 19.49 -11.92
N TYR A 172 1.38 18.56 -10.99
CA TYR A 172 2.14 17.33 -10.98
C TYR A 172 1.51 16.29 -11.93
N GLU A 173 2.32 15.75 -12.84
CA GLU A 173 1.90 14.72 -13.79
C GLU A 173 1.98 13.34 -13.15
N LEU A 174 0.92 12.97 -12.41
CA LEU A 174 0.83 11.71 -11.67
C LEU A 174 1.02 10.46 -12.55
N GLN A 175 0.51 10.51 -13.78
CA GLN A 175 0.52 9.39 -14.73
C GLN A 175 1.95 9.01 -15.19
N VAL A 176 2.84 9.99 -15.27
CA VAL A 176 4.20 9.79 -15.79
C VAL A 176 5.19 9.55 -14.67
N ARG A 177 5.08 10.32 -13.58
CA ARG A 177 6.07 10.31 -12.48
C ARG A 177 5.73 9.32 -11.35
N GLY A 178 4.50 8.81 -11.32
CA GLY A 178 4.00 7.98 -10.23
C GLY A 178 3.66 8.78 -8.97
N PHE A 179 3.13 8.11 -7.95
CA PHE A 179 2.57 8.73 -6.74
C PHE A 179 3.41 8.54 -5.47
N ALA A 180 4.63 8.00 -5.60
CA ALA A 180 5.52 7.81 -4.47
C ALA A 180 5.88 9.16 -3.80
N ALA A 181 5.84 9.20 -2.47
CA ALA A 181 6.13 10.39 -1.67
C ALA A 181 7.48 11.03 -2.01
N GLU A 182 8.51 10.25 -2.33
CA GLU A 182 9.84 10.74 -2.70
C GLU A 182 9.81 11.52 -4.01
N GLN A 183 8.99 11.11 -4.99
CA GLN A 183 8.88 11.79 -6.28
C GLN A 183 8.11 13.11 -6.14
N ILE A 184 7.05 13.10 -5.34
CA ILE A 184 6.30 14.32 -5.00
C ILE A 184 7.22 15.29 -4.23
N GLY A 185 8.01 14.78 -3.28
CA GLY A 185 9.00 15.57 -2.54
C GLY A 185 10.07 16.21 -3.43
N ARG A 186 10.58 15.49 -4.43
CA ARG A 186 11.51 16.04 -5.44
C ARG A 186 10.85 17.13 -6.29
N TRP A 187 9.63 16.90 -6.75
CA TRP A 187 8.89 17.92 -7.49
C TRP A 187 8.66 19.18 -6.64
N ILE A 188 8.32 19.04 -5.36
CA ILE A 188 8.20 20.20 -4.46
C ILE A 188 9.53 20.94 -4.34
N ALA A 189 10.64 20.21 -4.20
CA ALA A 189 11.98 20.81 -4.17
C ALA A 189 12.27 21.60 -5.46
N ASP A 190 11.96 21.06 -6.64
CA ASP A 190 12.14 21.75 -7.92
C ASP A 190 11.28 23.03 -8.06
N ARG A 191 10.13 23.10 -7.37
CA ARG A 191 9.20 24.25 -7.45
C ARG A 191 9.40 25.30 -6.37
N THR A 192 9.92 24.90 -5.21
CA THR A 192 9.96 25.74 -4.00
C THR A 192 11.36 25.92 -3.42
N ASP A 193 12.37 25.23 -3.96
CA ASP A 193 13.74 25.13 -3.43
C ASP A 193 13.83 24.55 -2.00
N ILE A 194 12.73 23.98 -1.50
CA ILE A 194 12.64 23.37 -0.17
C ILE A 194 12.71 21.84 -0.33
N ASN A 195 13.79 21.25 0.17
CA ASN A 195 13.98 19.80 0.11
C ASN A 195 13.28 19.08 1.27
N VAL A 196 12.24 18.32 0.96
CA VAL A 196 11.51 17.49 1.93
C VAL A 196 12.09 16.08 1.93
N ARG A 197 12.85 15.72 2.98
CA ARG A 197 13.34 14.34 3.17
C ARG A 197 12.19 13.46 3.67
N VAL A 198 11.77 12.50 2.86
CA VAL A 198 10.69 11.57 3.19
C VAL A 198 11.21 10.47 4.13
N ILE A 199 10.52 10.28 5.25
CA ILE A 199 10.78 9.21 6.22
C ILE A 199 9.51 8.36 6.30
N ARG A 200 9.58 7.12 5.81
CA ARG A 200 8.45 6.18 5.87
C ARG A 200 8.36 5.61 7.29
N PRO A 201 7.19 5.68 7.96
CA PRO A 201 7.03 5.07 9.27
C PRO A 201 7.19 3.55 9.14
N PRO A 202 8.01 2.90 9.97
CA PRO A 202 8.15 1.45 9.94
C PRO A 202 6.80 0.79 10.25
N ASN A 203 6.36 -0.13 9.40
CA ASN A 203 5.14 -0.89 9.64
C ASN A 203 5.39 -1.96 10.71
N TYR A 204 5.03 -1.65 11.96
CA TYR A 204 5.16 -2.58 13.10
C TYR A 204 4.14 -3.73 13.08
N ALA A 205 3.05 -3.62 12.30
CA ALA A 205 2.02 -4.65 12.28
C ALA A 205 2.57 -6.00 11.78
N GLY A 206 3.41 -5.97 10.73
CA GLY A 206 4.04 -7.17 10.18
C GLY A 206 4.94 -7.90 11.20
N PRO A 207 5.96 -7.22 11.76
CA PRO A 207 6.82 -7.80 12.80
C PRO A 207 6.04 -8.25 14.05
N LEU A 208 5.01 -7.51 14.48
CA LEU A 208 4.17 -7.90 15.62
C LEU A 208 3.36 -9.17 15.35
N MET A 209 2.72 -9.28 14.17
CA MET A 209 1.99 -10.50 13.81
C MET A 209 2.93 -11.70 13.68
N LEU A 210 4.13 -11.51 13.12
CA LEU A 210 5.15 -12.55 13.05
C LEU A 210 5.62 -12.97 14.45
N GLY A 211 5.89 -12.01 15.33
CA GLY A 211 6.28 -12.27 16.72
C GLY A 211 5.20 -13.04 17.49
N PHE A 212 3.92 -12.68 17.31
CA PHE A 212 2.79 -13.40 17.89
C PHE A 212 2.69 -14.83 17.36
N LEU A 213 2.82 -15.04 16.05
CA LEU A 213 2.80 -16.38 15.45
C LEU A 213 3.92 -17.27 16.01
N LEU A 214 5.14 -16.73 16.09
CA LEU A 214 6.29 -17.44 16.66
C LEU A 214 6.07 -17.75 18.15
N ALA A 215 5.49 -16.83 18.92
CA ALA A 215 5.16 -17.07 20.32
C ALA A 215 4.10 -18.17 20.50
N VAL A 216 3.09 -18.22 19.64
CA VAL A 216 2.08 -19.31 19.64
C VAL A 216 2.72 -20.64 19.29
N ILE A 217 3.57 -20.69 18.26
CA ILE A 217 4.29 -21.91 17.88
C ILE A 217 5.20 -22.37 19.01
N ALA A 218 5.99 -21.47 19.59
CA ALA A 218 6.88 -21.76 20.72
C ALA A 218 6.09 -22.22 21.96
N GLY A 219 4.95 -21.59 22.25
CA GLY A 219 4.05 -21.97 23.33
C GLY A 219 3.44 -23.36 23.14
N LEU A 220 2.97 -23.68 21.93
CA LEU A 220 2.48 -25.02 21.57
C LEU A 220 3.58 -26.08 21.70
N LEU A 221 4.79 -25.79 21.22
CA LEU A 221 5.95 -26.68 21.35
C LEU A 221 6.35 -26.90 22.81
N TYR A 222 6.30 -25.85 23.63
CA TYR A 222 6.60 -25.94 25.06
C TYR A 222 5.57 -26.78 25.82
N LEU A 223 4.27 -26.53 25.60
CA LEU A 223 3.18 -27.29 26.24
C LEU A 223 3.13 -28.75 25.78
N ARG A 224 3.51 -29.04 24.54
CA ARG A 224 3.56 -30.40 23.97
C ARG A 224 4.95 -31.02 23.99
N ARG A 225 5.89 -30.50 24.80
CA ARG A 225 7.30 -30.96 24.84
C ARG A 225 7.45 -32.47 25.08
N ASN A 226 6.53 -33.09 25.79
CA ASN A 226 6.54 -34.52 26.08
C ASN A 226 5.85 -35.39 25.01
N ASN A 227 5.17 -34.79 24.02
CA ASN A 227 4.42 -35.49 22.97
C ASN A 227 4.78 -34.93 21.58
N LEU A 228 6.05 -35.06 21.20
CA LEU A 228 6.59 -34.57 19.93
C LEU A 228 6.26 -35.47 18.73
N ASP A 229 5.45 -36.52 18.92
CA ASP A 229 5.07 -37.47 17.86
C ASP A 229 4.40 -36.79 16.66
N PHE A 230 3.69 -35.68 16.90
CA PHE A 230 3.10 -34.85 15.83
C PHE A 230 4.17 -34.26 14.89
N LEU A 231 5.35 -33.85 15.41
CA LEU A 231 6.45 -33.32 14.61
C LEU A 231 7.22 -34.42 13.87
N HIS A 232 7.15 -35.67 14.32
CA HIS A 232 7.79 -36.78 13.60
C HIS A 232 6.87 -37.36 12.51
N ASN A 233 5.59 -36.98 12.49
CA ASN A 233 4.64 -37.49 11.52
C ASN A 233 4.94 -36.99 10.10
N LYS A 234 5.51 -37.86 9.26
CA LYS A 234 5.83 -37.59 7.85
C LYS A 234 4.59 -37.19 7.05
N ASN A 235 3.43 -37.77 7.35
CA ASN A 235 2.18 -37.45 6.65
C ASN A 235 1.68 -36.04 6.99
N GLY A 236 1.90 -35.60 8.25
CA GLY A 236 1.60 -34.23 8.66
C GLY A 236 2.43 -33.20 7.90
N TRP A 237 3.73 -33.43 7.77
CA TRP A 237 4.61 -32.56 6.98
C TRP A 237 4.29 -32.58 5.48
N ALA A 238 3.96 -33.75 4.92
CA ALA A 238 3.52 -33.86 3.54
C ALA A 238 2.24 -33.05 3.29
N PHE A 239 1.28 -33.10 4.20
CA PHE A 239 0.05 -32.30 4.11
C PHE A 239 0.33 -30.80 4.20
N VAL A 240 1.17 -30.36 5.13
CA VAL A 240 1.56 -28.94 5.26
C VAL A 240 2.28 -28.45 4.01
N ALA A 241 3.21 -29.24 3.46
CA ALA A 241 3.91 -28.92 2.23
C ALA A 241 2.95 -28.81 1.04
N LEU A 242 1.98 -29.73 0.93
CA LEU A 242 0.95 -29.69 -0.11
C LEU A 242 0.10 -28.42 -0.01
N CYS A 243 -0.38 -28.06 1.19
CA CYS A 243 -1.13 -26.84 1.43
C CYS A 243 -0.34 -25.58 1.04
N PHE A 244 0.96 -25.55 1.35
CA PHE A 244 1.84 -24.44 0.97
C PHE A 244 1.97 -24.30 -0.55
N VAL A 245 2.22 -25.41 -1.26
CA VAL A 245 2.31 -25.42 -2.73
C VAL A 245 1.00 -24.95 -3.36
N LEU A 246 -0.15 -25.49 -2.92
CA LEU A 246 -1.47 -25.09 -3.42
C LEU A 246 -1.76 -23.60 -3.20
N ALA A 247 -1.40 -23.05 -2.03
CA ALA A 247 -1.55 -21.62 -1.77
C ALA A 247 -0.68 -20.78 -2.72
N MET A 248 0.58 -21.18 -2.93
CA MET A 248 1.52 -20.43 -3.78
C MET A 248 1.18 -20.51 -5.27
N THR A 249 0.70 -21.64 -5.77
CA THR A 249 0.34 -21.80 -7.20
C THR A 249 -0.97 -21.12 -7.58
N SER A 250 -1.85 -20.81 -6.61
CA SER A 250 -3.16 -20.20 -6.88
C SER A 250 -3.14 -18.69 -7.16
N GLY A 251 -2.02 -18.01 -6.95
CA GLY A 251 -1.89 -16.56 -7.12
C GLY A 251 -1.99 -15.73 -5.82
N GLN A 252 -1.86 -16.34 -4.63
CA GLN A 252 -1.92 -15.62 -3.35
C GLN A 252 -0.86 -14.51 -3.24
N MET A 253 0.34 -14.71 -3.78
CA MET A 253 1.40 -13.70 -3.77
C MET A 253 1.01 -12.46 -4.59
N TRP A 254 0.33 -12.66 -5.73
CA TRP A 254 -0.15 -11.56 -6.57
C TRP A 254 -1.21 -10.73 -5.82
N ASN A 255 -2.13 -11.40 -5.12
CA ASN A 255 -3.12 -10.74 -4.27
C ASN A 255 -2.46 -9.94 -3.15
N HIS A 256 -1.44 -10.50 -2.50
CA HIS A 256 -0.73 -9.82 -1.41
C HIS A 256 -0.02 -8.55 -1.89
N ILE A 257 0.60 -8.58 -3.07
CA ILE A 257 1.34 -7.43 -3.61
C ILE A 257 0.39 -6.32 -4.09
N ARG A 258 -0.69 -6.66 -4.80
CA ARG A 258 -1.56 -5.68 -5.46
C ARG A 258 -2.80 -5.28 -4.65
N GLY A 259 -3.21 -6.09 -3.67
CA GLY A 259 -4.38 -5.81 -2.83
C GLY A 259 -5.70 -5.61 -3.60
N PRO A 260 -6.08 -6.51 -4.53
CA PRO A 260 -7.33 -6.40 -5.28
C PRO A 260 -8.55 -6.52 -4.36
N PRO A 261 -9.73 -6.00 -4.77
CA PRO A 261 -10.97 -6.22 -4.03
C PRO A 261 -11.38 -7.71 -4.04
N TYR A 262 -12.17 -8.12 -3.04
CA TYR A 262 -12.59 -9.51 -2.91
C TYR A 262 -13.51 -10.00 -4.03
N ALA A 263 -14.47 -9.17 -4.43
CA ALA A 263 -15.38 -9.38 -5.55
C ALA A 263 -15.87 -8.03 -6.07
N HIS A 264 -16.33 -7.98 -7.33
CA HIS A 264 -16.88 -6.77 -7.92
C HIS A 264 -18.39 -6.91 -8.14
N LYS A 265 -19.16 -5.92 -7.71
CA LYS A 265 -20.60 -5.85 -7.96
C LYS A 265 -20.82 -5.07 -9.24
N ASN A 266 -21.46 -5.68 -10.23
CA ASN A 266 -21.73 -4.99 -11.48
C ASN A 266 -22.82 -3.91 -11.24
N PRO A 267 -22.55 -2.61 -11.53
CA PRO A 267 -23.44 -1.51 -11.17
C PRO A 267 -24.82 -1.54 -11.83
N HIS A 268 -24.97 -2.24 -12.96
CA HIS A 268 -26.21 -2.22 -13.74
C HIS A 268 -27.19 -3.33 -13.38
N ASN A 269 -26.71 -4.46 -12.87
CA ASN A 269 -27.52 -5.65 -12.58
C ASN A 269 -27.44 -6.10 -11.12
N GLY A 270 -26.59 -5.48 -10.29
CA GLY A 270 -26.43 -5.80 -8.86
C GLY A 270 -25.82 -7.17 -8.58
N GLN A 271 -25.46 -7.94 -9.61
CA GLN A 271 -24.89 -9.27 -9.47
C GLN A 271 -23.41 -9.18 -9.06
N VAL A 272 -23.02 -10.02 -8.11
CA VAL A 272 -21.63 -10.13 -7.63
C VAL A 272 -20.87 -11.02 -8.61
N SER A 273 -19.91 -10.45 -9.35
CA SER A 273 -18.98 -11.25 -10.15
C SER A 273 -17.80 -11.67 -9.28
N TYR A 274 -17.66 -12.98 -9.08
CA TYR A 274 -16.56 -13.59 -8.35
C TYR A 274 -15.32 -13.81 -9.23
N ILE A 275 -15.45 -13.70 -10.55
CA ILE A 275 -14.37 -13.88 -11.53
C ILE A 275 -14.21 -12.57 -12.32
N HIS A 276 -12.96 -12.14 -12.51
CA HIS A 276 -12.58 -10.96 -13.26
C HIS A 276 -12.54 -11.28 -14.76
N GLY A 277 -13.20 -10.47 -15.59
CA GLY A 277 -13.31 -10.68 -17.04
C GLY A 277 -12.06 -10.31 -17.87
N SER A 278 -10.97 -9.93 -17.21
CA SER A 278 -9.68 -9.65 -17.86
C SER A 278 -8.61 -10.57 -17.30
N SER A 279 -7.70 -11.00 -18.17
CA SER A 279 -6.57 -11.86 -17.85
C SER A 279 -5.48 -11.19 -17.01
N GLN A 280 -5.41 -9.85 -17.02
CA GLN A 280 -4.34 -9.10 -16.32
C GLN A 280 -4.66 -8.81 -14.84
N ALA A 281 -5.89 -9.10 -14.40
CA ALA A 281 -6.34 -8.88 -13.04
C ALA A 281 -7.04 -10.11 -12.47
N GLN A 282 -7.09 -10.21 -11.14
CA GLN A 282 -7.62 -11.34 -10.41
C GLN A 282 -8.30 -10.83 -9.14
N PHE A 283 -9.45 -11.42 -8.78
CA PHE A 283 -10.07 -11.17 -7.48
C PHE A 283 -9.56 -12.10 -6.39
N VAL A 284 -9.74 -11.72 -5.12
CA VAL A 284 -9.38 -12.60 -4.00
C VAL A 284 -10.25 -13.85 -3.96
N ALA A 285 -11.54 -13.75 -4.33
CA ALA A 285 -12.41 -14.93 -4.44
C ALA A 285 -11.89 -15.97 -5.46
N GLU A 286 -11.29 -15.52 -6.58
CA GLU A 286 -10.75 -16.43 -7.60
C GLU A 286 -9.63 -17.31 -7.07
N THR A 287 -8.72 -16.78 -6.24
CA THR A 287 -7.63 -17.61 -5.71
C THR A 287 -8.17 -18.74 -4.84
N HIS A 288 -9.22 -18.50 -4.05
CA HIS A 288 -9.83 -19.55 -3.23
C HIS A 288 -10.49 -20.64 -4.08
N ILE A 289 -11.17 -20.25 -5.16
CA ILE A 289 -11.74 -21.19 -6.13
C ILE A 289 -10.63 -22.04 -6.76
N VAL A 290 -9.55 -21.41 -7.22
CA VAL A 290 -8.40 -22.10 -7.84
C VAL A 290 -7.69 -23.02 -6.84
N ILE A 291 -7.56 -22.65 -5.57
CA ILE A 291 -7.02 -23.53 -4.52
C ILE A 291 -7.89 -24.78 -4.38
N LEU A 292 -9.21 -24.62 -4.29
CA LEU A 292 -10.13 -25.75 -4.12
C LEU A 292 -10.11 -26.70 -5.33
N LEU A 293 -10.06 -26.16 -6.55
CA LEU A 293 -9.99 -26.96 -7.78
C LEU A 293 -8.68 -27.74 -7.87
N ASN A 294 -7.55 -27.09 -7.61
CA ASN A 294 -6.25 -27.76 -7.60
C ASN A 294 -6.16 -28.80 -6.47
N ALA A 295 -6.69 -28.49 -5.29
CA ALA A 295 -6.76 -29.43 -4.17
C ALA A 295 -7.55 -30.69 -4.57
N ALA A 296 -8.72 -30.52 -5.20
CA ALA A 296 -9.51 -31.62 -5.71
C ALA A 296 -8.70 -32.46 -6.73
N ILE A 297 -8.11 -31.85 -7.75
CA ILE A 297 -7.31 -32.57 -8.75
C ILE A 297 -6.15 -33.35 -8.09
N THR A 298 -5.42 -32.72 -7.17
CA THR A 298 -4.33 -33.39 -6.45
C THR A 298 -4.82 -34.55 -5.58
N LEU A 299 -5.98 -34.42 -4.93
CA LEU A 299 -6.61 -35.52 -4.19
C LEU A 299 -6.95 -36.69 -5.14
N GLY A 300 -7.52 -36.41 -6.30
CA GLY A 300 -7.80 -37.42 -7.32
C GLY A 300 -6.53 -38.17 -7.77
N MET A 301 -5.42 -37.45 -7.94
CA MET A 301 -4.11 -38.04 -8.27
C MET A 301 -3.54 -38.89 -7.12
N VAL A 302 -3.71 -38.46 -5.87
CA VAL A 302 -3.29 -39.24 -4.69
C VAL A 302 -4.09 -40.53 -4.59
N LEU A 303 -5.41 -40.49 -4.80
CA LEU A 303 -6.26 -41.69 -4.80
C LEU A 303 -5.86 -42.68 -5.91
N LEU A 304 -5.49 -42.19 -7.10
CA LEU A 304 -4.96 -43.03 -8.18
C LEU A 304 -3.63 -43.67 -7.81
N HIS A 305 -2.73 -42.91 -7.17
CA HIS A 305 -1.44 -43.42 -6.72
C HIS A 305 -1.60 -44.48 -5.63
N GLU A 306 -2.49 -44.25 -4.67
CA GLU A 306 -2.79 -45.21 -3.60
C GLU A 306 -3.45 -46.48 -4.17
N ALA A 307 -4.37 -46.34 -5.14
CA ALA A 307 -4.94 -47.48 -5.84
C ALA A 307 -3.88 -48.30 -6.59
N ALA A 308 -2.85 -47.68 -7.14
CA ALA A 308 -1.78 -48.37 -7.87
C ALA A 308 -0.77 -49.07 -6.96
N THR A 309 -0.46 -48.48 -5.80
CA THR A 309 0.62 -48.95 -4.91
C THR A 309 0.14 -49.81 -3.73
N SER A 310 -1.13 -49.72 -3.37
CA SER A 310 -1.68 -50.46 -2.22
C SER A 310 -2.06 -51.91 -2.56
N ASN A 311 -1.77 -52.81 -1.63
CA ASN A 311 -2.18 -54.23 -1.69
C ASN A 311 -3.61 -54.42 -1.14
N MET A 312 -4.54 -53.58 -1.58
CA MET A 312 -5.96 -53.67 -1.16
C MET A 312 -6.70 -54.76 -1.94
N GLU A 313 -7.84 -55.19 -1.42
CA GLU A 313 -8.78 -56.06 -2.15
C GLU A 313 -9.13 -55.47 -3.53
N ILE A 314 -9.23 -56.35 -4.53
CA ILE A 314 -9.42 -55.99 -5.93
C ILE A 314 -10.65 -55.08 -6.13
N GLY A 315 -11.73 -55.32 -5.39
CA GLY A 315 -12.95 -54.50 -5.44
C GLY A 315 -12.72 -53.07 -4.96
N LYS A 316 -12.08 -52.89 -3.80
CA LYS A 316 -11.79 -51.55 -3.23
C LYS A 316 -10.81 -50.77 -4.10
N ARG A 317 -9.78 -51.44 -4.63
CA ARG A 317 -8.82 -50.84 -5.56
C ARG A 317 -9.48 -50.32 -6.84
N ARG A 318 -10.42 -51.10 -7.40
CA ARG A 318 -11.17 -50.69 -8.60
C ARG A 318 -12.03 -49.45 -8.34
N ILE A 319 -12.71 -49.40 -7.19
CA ILE A 319 -13.53 -48.25 -6.81
C ILE A 319 -12.66 -46.99 -6.62
N LEU A 320 -11.53 -47.10 -5.91
CA LEU A 320 -10.58 -45.99 -5.71
C LEU A 320 -10.02 -45.46 -7.03
N CYS A 321 -9.65 -46.34 -7.96
CA CYS A 321 -9.14 -45.95 -9.26
C CYS A 321 -10.19 -45.22 -10.11
N VAL A 322 -11.42 -45.76 -10.18
CA VAL A 322 -12.53 -45.11 -10.92
C VAL A 322 -12.92 -43.77 -10.29
N ALA A 323 -12.99 -43.71 -8.96
CA ALA A 323 -13.28 -42.48 -8.24
C ALA A 323 -12.18 -41.41 -8.46
N GLY A 324 -10.91 -41.80 -8.35
CA GLY A 324 -9.77 -40.91 -8.60
C GLY A 324 -9.74 -40.38 -10.03
N LEU A 325 -9.95 -41.25 -11.03
CA LEU A 325 -10.03 -40.85 -12.44
C LEU A 325 -11.18 -39.89 -12.70
N GLY A 326 -12.38 -40.20 -12.20
CA GLY A 326 -13.56 -39.36 -12.35
C GLY A 326 -13.37 -37.97 -11.74
N LEU A 327 -12.74 -37.92 -10.56
CA LEU A 327 -12.45 -36.66 -9.86
C LEU A 327 -11.46 -35.81 -10.66
N VAL A 328 -10.34 -36.38 -11.13
CA VAL A 328 -9.36 -35.65 -11.95
C VAL A 328 -10.02 -35.10 -13.23
N VAL A 329 -10.73 -35.96 -13.96
CA VAL A 329 -11.39 -35.62 -15.23
C VAL A 329 -12.41 -34.49 -15.05
N PHE A 330 -13.26 -34.58 -14.03
CA PHE A 330 -14.31 -33.60 -13.77
C PHE A 330 -13.73 -32.24 -13.36
N PHE A 331 -12.87 -32.19 -12.35
CA PHE A 331 -12.33 -30.93 -11.83
C PHE A 331 -11.33 -30.28 -12.79
N PHE A 332 -10.57 -31.07 -13.56
CA PHE A 332 -9.74 -30.54 -14.63
C PHE A 332 -10.59 -29.89 -15.74
N SER A 333 -11.72 -30.50 -16.11
CA SER A 333 -12.66 -29.89 -17.06
C SER A 333 -13.23 -28.57 -16.52
N LEU A 334 -13.60 -28.51 -15.23
CA LEU A 334 -14.12 -27.30 -14.61
C LEU A 334 -13.05 -26.18 -14.58
N MET A 335 -11.80 -26.53 -14.31
CA MET A 335 -10.67 -25.59 -14.35
C MET A 335 -10.47 -25.01 -15.75
N LEU A 336 -10.55 -25.83 -16.80
CA LEU A 336 -10.45 -25.38 -18.20
C LEU A 336 -11.62 -24.46 -18.60
N SER A 337 -12.84 -24.75 -18.16
CA SER A 337 -14.01 -23.91 -18.42
C SER A 337 -13.83 -22.50 -17.80
N ILE A 338 -13.39 -22.42 -16.54
CA ILE A 338 -13.10 -21.13 -15.88
C ILE A 338 -11.96 -20.40 -16.58
N PHE A 339 -10.91 -21.11 -17.00
CA PHE A 339 -9.80 -20.51 -17.73
C PHE A 339 -10.25 -19.91 -19.06
N ARG A 340 -11.11 -20.59 -19.81
CA ARG A 340 -11.69 -20.12 -21.08
C ARG A 340 -12.63 -18.93 -20.89
N ALA A 341 -13.40 -18.91 -19.80
CA ALA A 341 -14.22 -17.75 -19.45
C ALA A 341 -13.38 -16.48 -19.24
N LYS A 342 -12.12 -16.63 -18.76
CA LYS A 342 -11.18 -15.52 -18.57
C LYS A 342 -10.34 -15.21 -19.81
N TYR A 343 -10.02 -16.22 -20.60
CA TYR A 343 -9.30 -16.11 -21.88
C TYR A 343 -10.19 -16.58 -23.03
N HIS A 344 -10.97 -15.64 -23.59
CA HIS A 344 -11.92 -15.91 -24.67
C HIS A 344 -11.29 -16.50 -25.95
N GLY A 345 -9.98 -16.34 -26.14
CA GLY A 345 -9.25 -16.90 -27.29
C GLY A 345 -8.79 -18.37 -27.13
N TYR A 346 -9.09 -19.04 -26.01
CA TYR A 346 -8.63 -20.41 -25.78
C TYR A 346 -9.51 -21.44 -26.53
N PRO A 347 -8.98 -22.24 -27.47
CA PRO A 347 -9.80 -23.04 -28.38
C PRO A 347 -10.23 -24.39 -27.81
N TYR A 348 -9.50 -24.96 -26.84
CA TYR A 348 -9.73 -26.32 -26.35
C TYR A 348 -10.80 -26.37 -25.25
N SER A 349 -11.60 -27.45 -25.24
CA SER A 349 -12.55 -27.80 -24.20
C SER A 349 -12.45 -29.31 -23.94
N PHE A 350 -12.76 -29.76 -22.73
CA PHE A 350 -12.68 -31.18 -22.35
C PHE A 350 -14.06 -31.82 -22.23
N LEU A 351 -14.84 -31.52 -21.19
CA LEU A 351 -16.18 -32.06 -20.97
C LEU A 351 -17.26 -31.01 -20.74
N ILE A 352 -16.91 -29.91 -20.06
CA ILE A 352 -17.79 -28.80 -19.74
C ILE A 352 -17.27 -27.58 -20.48
N SER A 353 -18.11 -27.00 -21.34
CA SER A 353 -17.81 -25.78 -22.09
C SER A 353 -18.08 -24.53 -21.27
#